data_AF-A0A9E2YS25-F1
#
_entry.id   AF-A0A9E2YS25-F1
#
_cell.length_a   1.000
_cell.length_b   1.000
_cell.length_c   1.000
_cell.angle_alpha   90.00
_cell.angle_beta   90.00
_cell.angle_gamma   90.00
#
_symmetry.space_group_name_H-M   'P 1'
#
loop_
_entity.id
_entity.type
_entity.pdbx_description
1 polymer ?
#
loop_
_entity_poly.entity_id
_entity_poly.type
_entity_poly.pdbx_seq_one_letter_code
_entity_poly.pdbx_strand_id
1 'polypeptide(L)'
;MSVLKHELLEQYFAKDSRRKFLALVSRVAGAGSVGLLAEGQSGSGTSTGTSGTSAANDINILNYALSLEFLEATFWTQFLGQGALPAGVSSFSGLIGTVSGNPPAFTSASFSGASAFAGYPAAFTNGLFGLLGQIRDHEVAHAAAIISAIKSLGGTPTQPCTYTFPVTSVNDLLTTAQTIEATGVSAFDGAINLFSNPALIQTAATIATVEGRHA
;
A
#
# COMPACT_ATOMS: atom_id res chain seq x y z
N MET A 1 -3.72 -30.34 -13.33
CA MET A 1 -4.87 -29.85 -12.53
C MET A 1 -4.50 -29.10 -11.23
N SER A 2 -3.22 -29.08 -10.80
CA SER A 2 -2.78 -28.41 -9.56
C SER A 2 -2.51 -26.89 -9.72
N VAL A 3 -1.85 -26.49 -10.81
CA VAL A 3 -1.38 -25.10 -11.01
C VAL A 3 -2.54 -24.11 -11.19
N LEU A 4 -3.56 -24.46 -11.99
CA LEU A 4 -4.76 -23.63 -12.19
C LEU A 4 -5.56 -23.38 -10.90
N LYS A 5 -5.58 -24.33 -9.96
CA LYS A 5 -6.24 -24.12 -8.66
C LYS A 5 -5.46 -23.16 -7.77
N HIS A 6 -4.13 -23.19 -7.84
CA HIS A 6 -3.27 -22.32 -7.04
C HIS A 6 -3.31 -20.86 -7.56
N GLU A 7 -3.27 -20.66 -8.88
CA GLU A 7 -3.45 -19.33 -9.49
C GLU A 7 -4.85 -18.74 -9.22
N LEU A 8 -5.89 -19.57 -9.27
CA LEU A 8 -7.26 -19.13 -8.95
C LEU A 8 -7.41 -18.80 -7.46
N LEU A 9 -6.70 -19.50 -6.58
CA LEU A 9 -6.69 -19.21 -5.15
C LEU A 9 -5.93 -17.93 -4.84
N GLU A 10 -4.76 -17.70 -5.44
CA GLU A 10 -4.02 -16.44 -5.31
C GLU A 10 -4.81 -15.25 -5.86
N GLN A 11 -5.43 -15.38 -7.04
CA GLN A 11 -6.33 -14.34 -7.55
C GLN A 11 -7.58 -14.14 -6.68
N TYR A 12 -8.08 -15.21 -6.06
CA TYR A 12 -9.20 -15.15 -5.13
C TYR A 12 -8.78 -14.46 -3.83
N PHE A 13 -7.61 -14.77 -3.25
CA PHE A 13 -7.07 -14.11 -2.07
C PHE A 13 -6.69 -12.66 -2.35
N ALA A 14 -6.13 -12.33 -3.51
CA ALA A 14 -5.88 -10.95 -3.91
C ALA A 14 -7.19 -10.15 -4.05
N LYS A 15 -8.24 -10.74 -4.67
CA LYS A 15 -9.57 -10.12 -4.73
C LYS A 15 -10.25 -10.06 -3.36
N ASP A 16 -10.05 -11.05 -2.50
CA ASP A 16 -10.67 -11.13 -1.18
C ASP A 16 -10.00 -10.21 -0.17
N SER A 17 -8.67 -10.12 -0.18
CA SER A 17 -7.89 -9.10 0.53
C SER A 17 -8.26 -7.71 0.05
N ARG A 18 -8.41 -7.48 -1.26
CA ARG A 18 -8.96 -6.22 -1.79
C ARG A 18 -10.37 -5.95 -1.27
N ARG A 19 -11.29 -6.92 -1.26
CA ARG A 19 -12.66 -6.72 -0.71
C ARG A 19 -12.69 -6.49 0.80
N LYS A 20 -11.85 -7.18 1.57
CA LYS A 20 -11.72 -7.02 3.03
C LYS A 20 -11.08 -5.68 3.38
N PHE A 21 -10.06 -5.27 2.63
CA PHE A 21 -9.45 -3.95 2.71
C PHE A 21 -10.46 -2.85 2.34
N LEU A 22 -11.25 -3.01 1.28
CA LEU A 22 -12.32 -2.08 0.92
C LEU A 22 -13.42 -2.01 1.99
N ALA A 23 -13.80 -3.15 2.58
CA ALA A 23 -14.74 -3.18 3.70
C ALA A 23 -14.15 -2.51 4.95
N LEU A 24 -12.83 -2.56 5.15
CA LEU A 24 -12.14 -1.90 6.26
C LEU A 24 -12.05 -0.38 6.04
N VAL A 25 -11.61 0.07 4.86
CA VAL A 25 -11.51 1.50 4.50
C VAL A 25 -12.89 2.17 4.44
N SER A 26 -13.93 1.46 3.98
CA SER A 26 -15.32 1.97 4.01
C SER A 26 -15.87 2.11 5.44
N ARG A 27 -15.39 1.30 6.40
CA ARG A 27 -15.74 1.43 7.82
C ARG A 27 -15.03 2.60 8.50
N VAL A 28 -13.81 2.93 8.08
CA VAL A 28 -13.12 4.16 8.51
C VAL A 28 -13.84 5.40 7.96
N ALA A 29 -14.30 5.38 6.70
CA ALA A 29 -15.08 6.47 6.11
C ALA A 29 -16.51 6.62 6.68
N GLY A 30 -17.11 5.52 7.17
CA GLY A 30 -18.48 5.50 7.73
C GLY A 30 -18.57 5.70 9.25
N ALA A 31 -17.46 5.65 9.99
CA ALA A 31 -17.47 5.84 11.44
C ALA A 31 -17.66 7.31 11.88
N GLY A 32 -17.75 8.26 10.93
CA GLY A 32 -17.95 9.70 11.17
C GLY A 32 -19.38 10.23 11.01
N SER A 33 -20.35 9.40 10.62
CA SER A 33 -21.75 9.85 10.47
C SER A 33 -22.76 8.76 10.84
N VAL A 34 -22.96 8.56 12.15
CA VAL A 34 -24.21 7.99 12.66
C VAL A 34 -25.12 9.15 13.03
N GLY A 35 -26.07 9.46 12.16
CA GLY A 35 -27.19 10.37 12.42
C GLY A 35 -28.50 9.75 11.92
N LEU A 36 -29.54 9.90 12.77
CA LEU A 36 -30.95 9.43 12.71
C LEU A 36 -31.24 8.09 13.41
N LEU A 37 -32.14 7.94 14.41
CA LEU A 37 -32.99 8.81 15.25
C LEU A 37 -33.32 8.00 16.53
N ALA A 38 -33.21 8.60 17.72
CA ALA A 38 -33.98 8.20 18.91
C ALA A 38 -33.84 9.28 20.01
N GLU A 39 -34.95 9.93 20.34
CA GLU A 39 -35.10 10.85 21.48
C GLU A 39 -35.00 10.08 22.81
N GLY A 40 -34.28 10.64 23.80
CA GLY A 40 -34.43 10.21 25.19
C GLY A 40 -33.20 10.37 26.10
N GLN A 41 -33.20 11.47 26.84
CA GLN A 41 -32.65 11.64 28.19
C GLN A 41 -31.21 12.19 28.37
N SER A 42 -31.19 13.36 29.04
CA SER A 42 -30.10 14.10 29.67
C SER A 42 -28.98 13.25 30.28
N GLY A 43 -27.74 13.60 29.88
CA GLY A 43 -26.52 13.27 30.60
C GLY A 43 -25.49 14.37 30.35
N SER A 44 -25.40 15.32 31.29
CA SER A 44 -24.34 16.33 31.33
C SER A 44 -22.99 15.64 31.59
N GLY A 45 -22.29 15.31 30.53
CA GLY A 45 -20.89 14.90 30.56
C GLY A 45 -20.10 15.82 29.64
N THR A 46 -19.58 16.93 30.17
CA THR A 46 -18.54 17.70 29.49
C THR A 46 -17.28 16.84 29.47
N SER A 47 -17.16 15.94 28.48
CA SER A 47 -15.88 15.37 28.08
C SER A 47 -15.26 16.32 27.07
N THR A 48 -14.58 17.34 27.57
CA THR A 48 -13.51 18.04 26.83
C THR A 48 -12.35 17.05 26.68
N GLY A 49 -12.57 16.00 25.87
CA GLY A 49 -11.54 15.06 25.47
C GLY A 49 -10.73 15.71 24.37
N THR A 50 -9.42 15.78 24.59
CA THR A 50 -8.34 16.26 23.71
C THR A 50 -8.31 15.53 22.34
N SER A 51 -9.38 15.63 21.56
CA SER A 51 -9.53 14.96 20.26
C SER A 51 -8.65 15.57 19.18
N GLY A 52 -8.19 16.82 19.38
CA GLY A 52 -7.29 17.51 18.46
C GLY A 52 -5.86 16.98 18.45
N THR A 53 -5.37 16.39 19.55
CA THR A 53 -3.98 15.89 19.64
C THR A 53 -3.86 14.45 19.16
N SER A 54 -4.86 13.60 19.43
CA SER A 54 -4.85 12.20 18.98
C SER A 54 -5.07 12.07 17.47
N ALA A 55 -6.04 12.79 16.91
CA ALA A 55 -6.28 12.80 15.46
C ALA A 55 -5.11 13.43 14.69
N ALA A 56 -4.52 14.52 15.21
CA ALA A 56 -3.34 15.11 14.59
C ALA A 56 -2.13 14.15 14.61
N ASN A 57 -1.94 13.41 15.71
CA ASN A 57 -0.90 12.38 15.79
C ASN A 57 -1.14 11.26 14.76
N ASP A 58 -2.38 10.75 14.68
CA ASP A 58 -2.75 9.72 13.70
C ASP A 58 -2.52 10.21 12.26
N ILE A 59 -2.88 11.46 11.94
CA ILE A 59 -2.62 12.08 10.64
C ILE A 59 -1.12 12.17 10.34
N ASN A 60 -0.28 12.49 11.33
CA ASN A 60 1.17 12.56 11.15
C ASN A 60 1.76 11.18 10.87
N ILE A 61 1.31 10.15 11.58
CA ILE A 61 1.73 8.76 11.36
C ILE A 61 1.30 8.32 9.95
N LEU A 62 0.04 8.59 9.56
CA LEU A 62 -0.44 8.27 8.22
C LEU A 62 0.33 9.01 7.12
N ASN A 63 0.71 10.26 7.32
CA ASN A 63 1.51 11.01 6.34
C ASN A 63 2.94 10.47 6.20
N TYR A 64 3.52 10.00 7.30
CA TYR A 64 4.80 9.29 7.26
C TYR A 64 4.68 7.98 6.46
N ALA A 65 3.68 7.15 6.78
CA ALA A 65 3.40 5.92 6.03
C ALA A 65 3.15 6.20 4.54
N LEU A 66 2.33 7.21 4.22
CA LEU A 66 2.04 7.60 2.84
C LEU A 66 3.30 7.97 2.04
N SER A 67 4.33 8.53 2.70
CA SER A 67 5.59 8.86 2.05
C SER A 67 6.37 7.60 1.62
N LEU A 68 6.26 6.51 2.39
CA LEU A 68 6.84 5.21 2.07
C LEU A 68 6.05 4.52 0.96
N GLU A 69 4.72 4.50 1.05
CA GLU A 69 3.86 3.95 0.00
C GLU A 69 4.09 4.65 -1.36
N PHE A 70 4.32 5.97 -1.34
CA PHE A 70 4.70 6.69 -2.57
C PHE A 70 6.07 6.28 -3.09
N LEU A 71 7.05 6.04 -2.22
CA LEU A 71 8.37 5.54 -2.62
C LEU A 71 8.22 4.20 -3.33
N GLU A 72 7.50 3.27 -2.72
CA GLU A 72 7.23 1.90 -3.19
C GLU A 72 6.40 1.87 -4.48
N ALA A 73 5.25 2.54 -4.49
CA ALA A 73 4.39 2.65 -5.67
C ALA A 73 5.14 3.27 -6.85
N THR A 74 5.98 4.28 -6.60
CA THR A 74 6.80 4.91 -7.66
C THR A 74 7.90 3.97 -8.14
N PHE A 75 8.59 3.30 -7.22
CA PHE A 75 9.63 2.34 -7.54
C PHE A 75 9.09 1.23 -8.44
N TRP A 76 8.04 0.53 -8.01
CA TRP A 76 7.48 -0.57 -8.77
C TRP A 76 6.87 -0.12 -10.10
N THR A 77 6.20 1.04 -10.12
CA THR A 77 5.64 1.58 -11.37
C THR A 77 6.72 2.00 -12.36
N GLN A 78 7.85 2.55 -11.89
CA GLN A 78 8.98 2.88 -12.75
C GLN A 78 9.55 1.64 -13.44
N PHE A 79 9.73 0.56 -12.69
CA PHE A 79 10.44 -0.62 -13.17
C PHE A 79 9.54 -1.66 -13.85
N LEU A 80 8.24 -1.67 -13.58
CA LEU A 80 7.29 -2.65 -14.15
C LEU A 80 6.21 -2.01 -15.02
N GLY A 81 6.21 -0.67 -15.14
CA GLY A 81 5.15 0.09 -15.79
C GLY A 81 3.89 0.23 -14.94
N GLN A 82 2.98 1.12 -15.37
CA GLN A 82 1.69 1.33 -14.70
C GLN A 82 0.83 0.06 -14.77
N GLY A 83 0.22 -0.26 -13.63
CA GLY A 83 -0.62 -1.43 -13.44
C GLY A 83 -2.11 -1.15 -13.47
N ALA A 84 -2.86 -1.97 -12.76
CA ALA A 84 -4.27 -1.72 -12.53
C ALA A 84 -4.45 -0.62 -11.48
N LEU A 85 -5.36 0.32 -11.74
CA LEU A 85 -5.76 1.28 -10.71
C LEU A 85 -6.66 0.59 -9.66
N PRO A 86 -6.54 0.98 -8.39
CA PRO A 86 -7.49 0.57 -7.36
C PRO A 86 -8.93 0.99 -7.71
N ALA A 87 -9.92 0.26 -7.20
CA ALA A 87 -11.31 0.61 -7.43
C ALA A 87 -11.62 2.03 -6.89
N GLY A 88 -12.34 2.83 -7.68
CA GLY A 88 -12.66 4.21 -7.33
C GLY A 88 -11.53 5.23 -7.60
N VAL A 89 -10.38 4.76 -8.06
CA VAL A 89 -9.27 5.62 -8.50
C VAL A 89 -9.28 5.72 -10.02
N SER A 90 -9.27 6.94 -10.56
CA SER A 90 -9.34 7.22 -11.99
C SER A 90 -7.99 7.52 -12.66
N SER A 91 -6.94 7.79 -11.88
CA SER A 91 -5.60 8.05 -12.42
C SER A 91 -4.50 7.76 -11.41
N PHE A 92 -3.29 7.52 -11.91
CA PHE A 92 -2.06 7.44 -11.09
C PHE A 92 -1.57 8.82 -10.60
N SER A 93 -2.17 9.91 -11.09
CA SER A 93 -1.77 11.27 -10.68
C SER A 93 -2.02 11.45 -9.19
N GLY A 94 -0.98 11.85 -8.46
CA GLY A 94 -1.02 11.98 -7.00
C GLY A 94 -0.90 10.65 -6.23
N LEU A 95 -0.70 9.52 -6.92
CA LEU A 95 -0.42 8.20 -6.32
C LEU A 95 1.02 7.75 -6.51
N ILE A 96 1.72 8.33 -7.47
CA ILE A 96 3.13 8.07 -7.75
C ILE A 96 3.86 9.40 -7.94
N GLY A 97 5.14 9.38 -7.60
CA GLY A 97 6.07 10.46 -7.82
C GLY A 97 6.68 10.42 -9.21
N THR A 98 7.83 11.08 -9.32
CA THR A 98 8.64 11.09 -10.54
C THR A 98 9.99 10.42 -10.26
N VAL A 99 10.64 9.90 -11.30
CA VAL A 99 11.98 9.31 -11.16
C VAL A 99 12.98 10.09 -12.00
N SER A 100 14.09 10.46 -11.36
CA SER A 100 15.21 11.15 -12.02
C SER A 100 16.16 10.15 -12.68
N GLY A 101 16.91 10.59 -13.69
CA GLY A 101 17.92 9.76 -14.36
C GLY A 101 17.37 8.72 -15.36
N ASN A 102 16.05 8.64 -15.53
CA ASN A 102 15.36 7.75 -16.47
C ASN A 102 15.90 6.30 -16.46
N PRO A 103 15.85 5.60 -15.31
CA PRO A 103 16.32 4.23 -15.22
C PRO A 103 15.45 3.31 -16.09
N PRO A 104 15.97 2.14 -16.51
CA PRO A 104 15.26 1.26 -17.43
C PRO A 104 13.96 0.74 -16.82
N ALA A 105 12.94 0.50 -17.66
CA ALA A 105 11.81 -0.35 -17.31
C ALA A 105 12.12 -1.80 -17.70
N PHE A 106 11.67 -2.75 -16.89
CA PHE A 106 11.84 -4.17 -17.11
C PHE A 106 10.56 -4.81 -17.64
N THR A 107 10.73 -5.89 -18.39
CA THR A 107 9.64 -6.73 -18.90
C THR A 107 9.84 -8.15 -18.41
N SER A 108 8.86 -9.03 -18.60
CA SER A 108 9.03 -10.47 -18.31
C SER A 108 10.25 -11.08 -19.02
N ALA A 109 10.59 -10.60 -20.23
CA ALA A 109 11.78 -11.02 -20.95
C ALA A 109 13.08 -10.65 -20.21
N SER A 110 13.12 -9.49 -19.54
CA SER A 110 14.28 -9.06 -18.75
C SER A 110 14.63 -10.06 -17.63
N PHE A 111 13.61 -10.70 -17.03
CA PHE A 111 13.81 -11.68 -15.96
C PHE A 111 14.30 -13.03 -16.50
N SER A 112 13.77 -13.46 -17.65
CA SER A 112 14.20 -14.72 -18.27
C SER A 112 15.68 -14.73 -18.68
N GLY A 113 16.25 -13.55 -18.98
CA GLY A 113 17.65 -13.38 -19.36
C GLY A 113 18.58 -13.00 -18.21
N ALA A 114 18.07 -12.86 -16.98
CA ALA A 114 18.88 -12.41 -15.85
C ALA A 114 19.72 -13.56 -15.26
N SER A 115 21.00 -13.28 -14.98
CA SER A 115 21.93 -14.25 -14.39
C SER A 115 21.48 -14.77 -13.02
N ALA A 116 20.76 -13.95 -12.25
CA ALA A 116 20.15 -14.34 -10.97
C ALA A 116 19.19 -15.54 -11.09
N PHE A 117 18.66 -15.78 -12.29
CA PHE A 117 17.74 -16.88 -12.57
C PHE A 117 18.32 -17.92 -13.54
N ALA A 118 19.66 -17.98 -13.68
CA ALA A 118 20.31 -19.00 -14.48
C ALA A 118 19.91 -20.41 -13.98
N GLY A 119 19.37 -21.23 -14.87
CA GLY A 119 18.89 -22.59 -14.56
C GLY A 119 17.43 -22.69 -14.11
N TYR A 120 16.72 -21.57 -13.94
CA TYR A 120 15.28 -21.57 -13.68
C TYR A 120 14.47 -21.64 -14.99
N PRO A 121 13.30 -22.30 -15.01
CA PRO A 121 12.45 -22.36 -16.19
C PRO A 121 11.82 -20.99 -16.48
N ALA A 122 11.62 -20.66 -17.76
CA ALA A 122 10.99 -19.39 -18.17
C ALA A 122 9.58 -19.19 -17.57
N ALA A 123 8.86 -20.27 -17.30
CA ALA A 123 7.57 -20.21 -16.61
C ALA A 123 7.69 -19.63 -15.19
N PHE A 124 8.77 -19.93 -14.47
CA PHE A 124 9.04 -19.37 -13.15
C PHE A 124 9.30 -17.86 -13.25
N THR A 125 10.19 -17.42 -14.15
CA THR A 125 10.54 -15.99 -14.29
C THR A 125 9.37 -15.15 -14.79
N ASN A 126 8.52 -15.70 -15.67
CA ASN A 126 7.28 -15.05 -16.10
C ASN A 126 6.28 -14.94 -14.95
N GLY A 127 6.14 -16.00 -14.14
CA GLY A 127 5.32 -15.99 -12.94
C GLY A 127 5.81 -14.94 -11.93
N LEU A 128 7.13 -14.85 -11.72
CA LEU A 128 7.74 -13.84 -10.86
C LEU A 128 7.41 -12.42 -11.32
N PHE A 129 7.59 -12.10 -12.61
CA PHE A 129 7.22 -10.78 -13.13
C PHE A 129 5.74 -10.45 -12.86
N GLY A 130 4.84 -11.42 -13.02
CA GLY A 130 3.43 -11.27 -12.69
C GLY A 130 3.16 -11.05 -11.20
N LEU A 131 3.92 -11.72 -10.31
CA LEU A 131 3.84 -11.51 -8.86
C LEU A 131 4.32 -10.11 -8.47
N LEU A 132 5.46 -9.66 -8.98
CA LEU A 132 5.97 -8.30 -8.72
C LEU A 132 5.00 -7.22 -9.23
N GLY A 133 4.30 -7.49 -10.34
CA GLY A 133 3.22 -6.63 -10.81
C GLY A 133 2.02 -6.56 -9.85
N GLN A 134 1.77 -7.59 -9.04
CA GLN A 134 0.75 -7.55 -7.99
C GLN A 134 1.22 -6.75 -6.78
N ILE A 135 2.51 -6.83 -6.42
CA ILE A 135 3.14 -5.98 -5.39
C ILE A 135 2.93 -4.52 -5.76
N ARG A 136 3.37 -4.10 -6.96
CA ARG A 136 3.10 -2.76 -7.50
C ARG A 136 1.66 -2.30 -7.29
N ASP A 137 0.69 -3.15 -7.64
CA ASP A 137 -0.73 -2.81 -7.54
C ASP A 137 -1.21 -2.69 -6.08
N HIS A 138 -0.58 -3.41 -5.14
CA HIS A 138 -0.84 -3.26 -3.70
C HIS A 138 -0.33 -1.90 -3.20
N GLU A 139 0.87 -1.47 -3.58
CA GLU A 139 1.43 -0.21 -3.05
C GLU A 139 0.66 1.01 -3.54
N VAL A 140 0.18 0.96 -4.78
CA VAL A 140 -0.74 1.98 -5.31
C VAL A 140 -2.08 1.98 -4.54
N ALA A 141 -2.57 0.80 -4.13
CA ALA A 141 -3.81 0.67 -3.37
C ALA A 141 -3.66 1.13 -1.90
N HIS A 142 -2.51 0.83 -1.28
CA HIS A 142 -2.15 1.30 0.05
C HIS A 142 -2.05 2.82 0.07
N ALA A 143 -1.29 3.43 -0.85
CA ALA A 143 -1.21 4.89 -0.99
C ALA A 143 -2.60 5.54 -1.12
N ALA A 144 -3.46 4.99 -2.00
CA ALA A 144 -4.82 5.50 -2.20
C ALA A 144 -5.70 5.41 -0.93
N ALA A 145 -5.55 4.33 -0.16
CA ALA A 145 -6.29 4.15 1.08
C ALA A 145 -5.81 5.08 2.19
N ILE A 146 -4.50 5.26 2.33
CA ILE A 146 -3.93 6.18 3.33
C ILE A 146 -4.32 7.62 3.00
N ILE A 147 -4.29 8.04 1.72
CA ILE A 147 -4.82 9.34 1.28
C ILE A 147 -6.28 9.51 1.71
N SER A 148 -7.09 8.48 1.52
CA SER A 148 -8.51 8.50 1.89
C SER A 148 -8.69 8.60 3.40
N ALA A 149 -7.90 7.86 4.17
CA ALA A 149 -7.90 7.90 5.64
C ALA A 149 -7.52 9.29 6.16
N ILE A 150 -6.42 9.88 5.68
CA ILE A 150 -5.98 11.23 6.06
C ILE A 150 -7.08 12.25 5.80
N LYS A 151 -7.68 12.23 4.60
CA LYS A 151 -8.79 13.13 4.25
C LYS A 151 -10.00 12.95 5.16
N SER A 152 -10.34 11.70 5.51
CA SER A 152 -11.48 11.41 6.40
C SER A 152 -11.28 11.95 7.81
N LEU A 153 -10.03 12.07 8.26
CA LEU A 153 -9.66 12.66 9.55
C LEU A 153 -9.55 14.20 9.47
N GLY A 154 -9.80 14.81 8.32
CA GLY A 154 -9.66 16.24 8.09
C GLY A 154 -8.22 16.70 7.86
N GLY A 155 -7.29 15.77 7.63
CA GLY A 155 -5.89 16.07 7.35
C GLY A 155 -5.62 16.34 5.86
N THR A 156 -4.45 16.90 5.58
CA THR A 156 -3.93 17.08 4.22
C THR A 156 -2.92 15.98 3.92
N PRO A 157 -3.14 15.14 2.88
CA PRO A 157 -2.16 14.15 2.46
C PRO A 157 -0.91 14.82 1.91
N THR A 158 0.25 14.32 2.32
CA THR A 158 1.53 14.66 1.71
C THR A 158 1.52 14.31 0.22
N GLN A 159 2.44 14.89 -0.53
CA GLN A 159 2.56 14.68 -1.96
C GLN A 159 3.76 13.77 -2.25
N PRO A 160 3.72 12.98 -3.34
CA PRO A 160 4.83 12.13 -3.71
C PRO A 160 6.04 12.96 -4.16
N CYS A 161 7.25 12.43 -3.96
CA CYS A 161 8.50 13.11 -4.24
C CYS A 161 9.04 12.80 -5.65
N THR A 162 10.18 13.43 -5.99
CA THR A 162 11.07 12.93 -7.04
C THR A 162 12.10 11.99 -6.42
N TYR A 163 12.19 10.77 -6.94
CA TYR A 163 13.07 9.72 -6.43
C TYR A 163 14.21 9.45 -7.40
N THR A 164 15.27 8.83 -6.88
CA THR A 164 16.40 8.34 -7.68
C THR A 164 16.70 6.93 -7.24
N PHE A 165 16.67 5.99 -8.18
CA PHE A 165 16.91 4.58 -7.92
C PHE A 165 18.15 4.12 -8.67
N PRO A 166 19.18 3.60 -7.98
CA PRO A 166 20.40 3.10 -8.61
C PRO A 166 20.18 1.68 -9.18
N VAL A 167 19.12 1.49 -9.95
CA VAL A 167 18.72 0.19 -10.50
C VAL A 167 19.00 0.15 -11.99
N THR A 168 19.90 -0.77 -12.38
CA THR A 168 20.31 -0.94 -13.78
C THR A 168 20.12 -2.37 -14.27
N SER A 169 19.92 -3.31 -13.36
CA SER A 169 19.72 -4.74 -13.64
C SER A 169 18.55 -5.32 -12.84
N VAL A 170 18.10 -6.51 -13.23
CA VAL A 170 17.09 -7.26 -12.46
C VAL A 170 17.60 -7.61 -11.06
N ASN A 171 18.91 -7.83 -10.90
CA ASN A 171 19.48 -8.06 -9.57
C ASN A 171 19.36 -6.81 -8.68
N ASP A 172 19.69 -5.63 -9.22
CA ASP A 172 19.54 -4.36 -8.48
C ASP A 172 18.08 -4.10 -8.12
N LEU A 173 17.17 -4.42 -9.03
CA LEU A 173 15.72 -4.29 -8.80
C LEU A 173 15.31 -5.11 -7.58
N LEU A 174 15.68 -6.39 -7.53
CA LEU A 174 15.25 -7.30 -6.45
C LEU A 174 15.90 -6.96 -5.11
N THR A 175 17.18 -6.58 -5.10
CA THR A 175 17.86 -6.18 -3.86
C THR A 175 17.35 -4.85 -3.33
N THR A 176 17.07 -3.89 -4.22
CA THR A 176 16.47 -2.60 -3.84
C THR A 176 15.05 -2.81 -3.34
N ALA A 177 14.25 -3.62 -4.05
CA ALA A 177 12.90 -3.99 -3.63
C ALA A 177 12.90 -4.54 -2.21
N GLN A 178 13.68 -5.60 -1.94
CA GLN A 178 13.75 -6.20 -0.61
C GLN A 178 14.11 -5.20 0.50
N THR A 179 14.99 -4.24 0.22
CA THR A 179 15.35 -3.19 1.19
C THR A 179 14.18 -2.26 1.47
N ILE A 180 13.45 -1.87 0.42
CA ILE A 180 12.29 -0.99 0.51
C ILE A 180 11.16 -1.72 1.27
N GLU A 181 10.77 -2.92 0.85
CA GLU A 181 9.71 -3.72 1.48
C GLU A 181 10.00 -3.96 2.98
N ALA A 182 11.24 -4.30 3.34
CA ALA A 182 11.64 -4.46 4.75
C ALA A 182 11.55 -3.15 5.55
N THR A 183 11.73 -2.01 4.88
CA THR A 183 11.55 -0.68 5.49
C THR A 183 10.06 -0.41 5.73
N GLY A 184 9.20 -0.73 4.77
CA GLY A 184 7.73 -0.67 4.90
C GLY A 184 7.23 -1.49 6.09
N VAL A 185 7.62 -2.77 6.17
CA VAL A 185 7.29 -3.66 7.32
C VAL A 185 7.70 -3.02 8.65
N SER A 186 8.96 -2.59 8.76
CA SER A 186 9.50 -2.02 9.99
C SER A 186 8.78 -0.74 10.41
N ALA A 187 8.39 0.10 9.43
CA ALA A 187 7.67 1.33 9.67
C ALA A 187 6.26 1.08 10.21
N PHE A 188 5.50 0.18 9.58
CA PHE A 188 4.16 -0.15 10.08
C PHE A 188 4.21 -0.85 11.44
N ASP A 189 5.10 -1.84 11.63
CA ASP A 189 5.24 -2.54 12.91
C ASP A 189 5.60 -1.57 14.06
N GLY A 190 6.50 -0.61 13.80
CA GLY A 190 6.85 0.43 14.76
C GLY A 190 5.72 1.42 15.04
N ALA A 191 4.84 1.66 14.06
CA ALA A 191 3.77 2.64 14.14
C ALA A 191 2.44 2.09 14.69
N ILE A 192 2.19 0.78 14.63
CA ILE A 192 0.91 0.15 15.01
C ILE A 192 0.43 0.59 16.40
N ASN A 193 1.33 0.64 17.38
CA ASN A 193 1.00 1.00 18.76
C ASN A 193 0.94 2.51 19.02
N LEU A 194 1.25 3.34 18.02
CA LEU A 194 1.22 4.80 18.12
C LEU A 194 -0.12 5.40 17.68
N PHE A 195 -0.96 4.62 17.01
CA PHE A 195 -2.30 5.05 16.62
C PHE A 195 -3.24 5.10 17.82
N SER A 196 -4.03 6.18 17.90
CA SER A 196 -5.09 6.32 18.89
C SER A 196 -6.42 5.74 18.41
N ASN A 197 -6.65 5.71 17.09
CA ASN A 197 -7.86 5.14 16.50
C ASN A 197 -7.71 3.61 16.25
N PRO A 198 -8.52 2.75 16.91
CA PRO A 198 -8.46 1.30 16.74
C PRO A 198 -8.68 0.81 15.30
N ALA A 199 -9.44 1.54 14.50
CA ALA A 199 -9.65 1.18 13.09
C ALA A 199 -8.39 1.43 12.25
N LEU A 200 -7.58 2.43 12.61
CA LEU A 200 -6.29 2.68 11.97
C LEU A 200 -5.26 1.62 12.37
N ILE A 201 -5.27 1.16 13.63
CA ILE A 201 -4.46 0.02 14.09
C ILE A 201 -4.74 -1.21 13.23
N GLN A 202 -6.02 -1.55 13.01
CA GLN A 202 -6.39 -2.71 12.18
C GLN A 202 -5.96 -2.54 10.72
N THR A 203 -6.05 -1.32 10.19
CA THR A 203 -5.63 -1.00 8.82
C THR A 203 -4.11 -1.14 8.67
N ALA A 204 -3.35 -0.52 9.57
CA ALA A 204 -1.89 -0.61 9.62
C ALA A 204 -1.41 -2.06 9.78
N ALA A 205 -2.04 -2.85 10.66
CA ALA A 205 -1.72 -4.26 10.81
C ALA A 205 -2.02 -5.08 9.54
N THR A 206 -3.10 -4.75 8.82
CA THR A 206 -3.42 -5.42 7.55
C THR A 206 -2.34 -5.12 6.50
N ILE A 207 -1.95 -3.86 6.37
CA ILE A 207 -0.88 -3.44 5.44
C ILE A 207 0.44 -4.12 5.83
N ALA A 208 0.86 -4.07 7.10
CA ALA A 208 2.07 -4.74 7.58
C ALA A 208 2.13 -6.24 7.21
N THR A 209 0.99 -6.96 7.29
CA THR A 209 0.96 -8.37 6.87
C THR A 209 1.06 -8.58 5.36
N VAL A 210 0.67 -7.59 4.56
CA VAL A 210 0.83 -7.57 3.11
C VAL A 210 2.31 -7.31 2.79
N GLU A 211 2.90 -6.25 3.34
CA GLU A 211 4.33 -5.91 3.24
C GLU A 211 5.22 -7.09 3.64
N GLY A 212 4.87 -7.78 4.74
CA GLY A 212 5.62 -8.93 5.22
C GLY A 212 5.61 -10.13 4.28
N ARG A 213 4.71 -10.19 3.29
CA ARG A 213 4.72 -11.21 2.21
C ARG A 213 5.48 -10.75 0.97
N HIS A 214 5.77 -9.46 0.86
CA HIS A 214 6.53 -8.88 -0.23
C HIS A 214 8.04 -8.99 -0.01
N ALA A 215 8.49 -8.87 1.24
CA ALA A 215 9.90 -8.85 1.68
C ALA A 215 10.67 -10.20 1.60
#